data_AF-A0A1A7ZLP1-F1
#
_entry.id   AF-A0A1A7ZLP1-F1
#
_cell.length_a   1.000
_cell.length_b   1.000
_cell.length_c   1.000
_cell.angle_alpha   90.00
_cell.angle_beta   90.00
_cell.angle_gamma   90.00
#
_symmetry.space_group_name_H-M   'P 1'
#
loop_
_entity.id
_entity.type
_entity.pdbx_description
1 polymer ?
#
loop_
_entity_poly.entity_id
_entity_poly.type
_entity_poly.pdbx_seq_one_letter_code
_entity_poly.pdbx_strand_id
1 'polypeptide(L)'
;MSRALLLLAFCLSALIDCRSCADSEERLMNWLLGKERYNPLIRPAVNRSERVTVTIQVSLAQLISVNEREQIMTTNVWLTQHWVDYRLSWDPARYEGIDKLRIPSRHIWLPDIVLYNNADGTYEVTVFTNAIVLFNGSVNWLPPAIYKSACKIEVKHFPFDQQNCTLKFRSWTYDHTEIDLILKSEVASMDDFTPSGEWDILALPGRRTVNPLDATYVDLTYDFIIKRKPLFYTINLIIPCVLITSLAILVFYLPSDCGEKMTLCISVLLALTVFLLLISKIVPPTSLDVPLIGKYLMFTMVLVTFSIITSVCVLNVHHRSPSTHTMPSWVKLVFLVKLPALLFMRRPHNFSARQRLRQQRCLQARRTILGRQVAPKSGFTLSSSALLSSDSAFSTPGHKNVASPMGHSHTNRKLDSRSSDYLYSGFTSTQDLQQRSSSDWATDVREAVDGVRFVAEHLMGDDDDQSVIEDWKYVAMVVDRMFLWIFVIVCVVGTLGLFLQPLFQSQIVPNQQPVPETPRI
;
A
#
# COMPACT_ATOMS: atom_id res chain seq x y z
N MET A 1 85.50 36.83 -32.28
CA MET A 1 84.38 37.76 -31.98
C MET A 1 83.19 37.65 -32.94
N SER A 2 83.36 37.26 -34.22
CA SER A 2 82.26 37.27 -35.20
C SER A 2 81.14 36.22 -34.98
N ARG A 3 81.46 35.01 -34.49
CA ARG A 3 80.45 33.95 -34.23
C ARG A 3 79.51 34.22 -33.04
N ALA A 4 79.99 34.92 -32.01
CA ALA A 4 79.18 35.28 -30.84
C ALA A 4 78.15 36.37 -31.15
N LEU A 5 78.51 37.33 -32.03
CA LEU A 5 77.60 38.36 -32.51
C LEU A 5 76.48 37.81 -33.40
N LEU A 6 76.79 36.81 -34.23
CA LEU A 6 75.78 36.12 -35.07
C LEU A 6 74.78 35.33 -34.22
N LEU A 7 75.23 34.63 -33.18
CA LEU A 7 74.35 33.92 -32.25
C LEU A 7 73.50 34.88 -31.41
N LEU A 8 74.06 36.02 -30.98
CA LEU A 8 73.30 37.08 -30.30
C LEU A 8 72.25 37.70 -31.21
N ALA A 9 72.58 37.98 -32.48
CA ALA A 9 71.61 38.52 -33.45
C ALA A 9 70.51 37.51 -33.80
N PHE A 10 70.82 36.22 -33.87
CA PHE A 10 69.83 35.16 -34.10
C PHE A 10 68.93 34.94 -32.87
N CYS A 11 69.48 35.02 -31.66
CA CYS A 11 68.69 34.99 -30.43
C CYS A 11 67.84 36.26 -30.25
N LEU A 12 68.34 37.44 -30.63
CA LEU A 12 67.58 38.70 -30.60
C LEU A 12 66.45 38.72 -31.62
N SER A 13 66.67 38.21 -32.83
CA SER A 13 65.58 38.06 -33.83
C SER A 13 64.55 37.02 -33.39
N ALA A 14 64.97 35.89 -32.83
CA ALA A 14 64.06 34.90 -32.25
C ALA A 14 63.28 35.44 -31.03
N LEU A 15 63.87 36.33 -30.23
CA LEU A 15 63.19 37.00 -29.11
C LEU A 15 62.22 38.10 -29.57
N ILE A 16 62.46 38.72 -30.73
CA ILE A 16 61.57 39.72 -31.34
C ILE A 16 60.35 39.03 -31.98
N ASP A 17 60.55 37.91 -32.69
CA ASP A 17 59.45 37.11 -33.26
C ASP A 17 58.56 36.49 -32.17
N CYS A 18 59.14 36.06 -31.05
CA CYS A 18 58.39 35.46 -29.95
C CYS A 18 57.47 36.47 -29.22
N ARG A 19 57.70 37.79 -29.37
CA ARG A 19 56.85 38.84 -28.79
C ARG A 19 55.59 39.14 -29.61
N SER A 20 55.56 38.81 -30.89
CA SER A 20 54.42 39.08 -31.78
C SER A 20 53.28 38.08 -31.63
N CYS A 21 53.59 36.85 -31.20
CA CYS A 21 52.62 35.74 -31.17
C CYS A 21 51.63 35.81 -29.99
N ALA A 22 51.94 36.60 -28.95
CA ALA A 22 51.14 36.65 -27.72
C ALA A 22 49.95 37.65 -27.75
N ASP A 23 49.71 38.37 -28.86
CA ASP A 23 48.76 39.50 -28.90
C ASP A 23 47.79 39.49 -30.10
N SER A 24 47.82 38.46 -30.97
CA SER A 24 46.93 38.45 -32.15
C SER A 24 45.45 38.26 -31.79
N GLU A 25 45.13 37.37 -30.84
CA GLU A 25 43.78 37.19 -30.28
C GLU A 25 43.31 38.40 -29.46
N GLU A 26 44.20 38.99 -28.65
CA GLU A 26 43.88 40.18 -27.85
C GLU A 26 43.62 41.41 -28.74
N ARG A 27 44.47 41.63 -29.76
CA ARG A 27 44.25 42.65 -30.78
C ARG A 27 42.94 42.45 -31.55
N LEU A 28 42.61 41.21 -31.89
CA LEU A 28 41.33 40.88 -32.54
C LEU A 28 40.14 41.17 -31.61
N MET A 29 40.22 40.73 -30.35
CA MET A 29 39.18 40.96 -29.35
C MET A 29 38.92 42.46 -29.14
N ASN A 30 39.99 43.25 -28.96
CA ASN A 30 39.90 44.69 -28.77
C ASN A 30 39.32 45.43 -29.99
N TRP A 31 39.60 44.93 -31.20
CA TRP A 31 39.05 45.49 -32.44
C TRP A 31 37.58 45.10 -32.67
N LEU A 32 37.19 43.87 -32.34
CA LEU A 32 35.82 43.39 -32.47
C LEU A 32 34.90 44.04 -31.45
N LEU A 33 35.31 44.09 -30.17
CA LEU A 33 34.51 44.62 -29.05
C LEU A 33 34.81 46.08 -28.72
N GLY A 34 35.48 46.81 -29.62
CA GLY A 34 35.75 48.22 -29.46
C GLY A 34 34.47 49.03 -29.22
N LYS A 35 34.50 49.97 -28.27
CA LYS A 35 33.32 50.74 -27.81
C LYS A 35 32.58 51.47 -28.93
N GLU A 36 33.29 51.85 -30.00
CA GLU A 36 32.70 52.56 -31.14
C GLU A 36 32.02 51.63 -32.15
N ARG A 37 32.30 50.32 -32.11
CA ARG A 37 31.86 49.37 -33.13
C ARG A 37 30.81 48.39 -32.64
N TYR A 38 30.94 47.90 -31.42
CA TYR A 38 30.06 46.85 -30.92
C TYR A 38 29.21 47.33 -29.76
N ASN A 39 27.89 47.19 -29.90
CA ASN A 39 26.93 47.44 -28.84
C ASN A 39 26.10 46.17 -28.59
N PRO A 40 26.27 45.51 -27.42
CA PRO A 40 25.58 44.26 -27.11
C PRO A 40 24.07 44.44 -26.89
N LEU A 41 23.57 45.66 -26.73
CA LEU A 41 22.14 45.93 -26.52
C LEU A 41 21.33 45.91 -27.83
N ILE A 42 22.01 45.95 -28.98
CA ILE A 42 21.38 46.03 -30.30
C ILE A 42 21.46 44.67 -30.99
N ARG A 43 20.31 44.16 -31.44
CA ARG A 43 20.23 42.90 -32.20
C ARG A 43 21.02 42.96 -33.50
N PRO A 44 21.67 41.86 -33.92
CA PRO A 44 22.51 41.81 -35.12
C PRO A 44 21.66 41.66 -36.39
N ALA A 45 20.89 42.69 -36.73
CA ALA A 45 20.13 42.78 -37.97
C ALA A 45 20.67 43.94 -38.83
N VAL A 46 20.89 43.71 -40.13
CA VAL A 46 21.38 44.76 -41.04
C VAL A 46 20.25 45.74 -41.33
N ASN A 47 19.05 45.21 -41.54
CA ASN A 47 17.82 45.99 -41.74
C ASN A 47 16.85 45.80 -40.57
N ARG A 48 16.00 46.79 -40.30
CA ARG A 48 14.99 46.70 -39.23
C ARG A 48 13.96 45.58 -39.46
N SER A 49 13.64 45.30 -40.71
CA SER A 49 12.70 44.25 -41.13
C SER A 49 13.31 42.85 -41.18
N GLU A 50 14.63 42.75 -41.04
CA GLU A 50 15.33 41.46 -41.05
C GLU A 50 15.15 40.76 -39.71
N ARG A 51 14.94 39.44 -39.77
CA ARG A 51 14.76 38.57 -38.60
C ARG A 51 16.05 37.86 -38.30
N VAL A 52 16.48 37.89 -37.05
CA VAL A 52 17.63 37.11 -36.61
C VAL A 52 17.16 35.67 -36.39
N THR A 53 17.71 34.75 -37.17
CA THR A 53 17.37 33.33 -37.03
C THR A 53 18.24 32.71 -35.93
N VAL A 54 17.60 32.22 -34.87
CA VAL A 54 18.27 31.55 -33.75
C VAL A 54 17.89 30.08 -33.78
N THR A 55 18.89 29.23 -34.01
CA THR A 55 18.75 27.79 -34.01
C THR A 55 18.99 27.24 -32.61
N ILE A 56 18.05 26.46 -32.09
CA ILE A 56 18.10 25.90 -30.74
C ILE A 56 18.11 24.37 -30.81
N GLN A 57 18.98 23.76 -30.02
CA GLN A 57 19.02 22.31 -29.80
C GLN A 57 19.12 22.03 -28.30
N VAL A 58 18.24 21.17 -27.78
CA VAL A 58 18.32 20.70 -26.40
C VAL A 58 19.01 19.34 -26.39
N SER A 59 20.03 19.21 -25.55
CA SER A 59 20.66 17.94 -25.22
C SER A 59 20.40 17.62 -23.75
N LEU A 60 19.78 16.47 -23.48
CA LEU A 60 19.47 16.06 -22.11
C LEU A 60 20.67 15.34 -21.49
N ALA A 61 21.22 15.90 -20.42
CA ALA A 61 22.29 15.26 -19.64
C ALA A 61 21.70 14.33 -18.55
N GLN A 62 20.70 14.81 -17.82
CA GLN A 62 20.09 14.04 -16.73
C GLN A 62 18.67 14.52 -16.41
N LEU A 63 17.76 13.57 -16.16
CA LEU A 63 16.49 13.83 -15.48
C LEU A 63 16.74 13.69 -13.96
N ILE A 64 16.84 14.83 -13.26
CA ILE A 64 17.22 14.86 -11.83
C ILE A 64 16.07 14.36 -10.96
N SER A 65 14.91 14.97 -11.10
CA SER A 65 13.74 14.62 -10.30
C SER A 65 12.44 15.07 -10.97
N VAL A 66 11.37 14.33 -10.71
CA VAL A 66 10.00 14.73 -11.03
C VAL A 66 9.27 14.76 -9.70
N ASN A 67 9.04 15.94 -9.15
CA ASN A 67 8.30 16.10 -7.90
C ASN A 67 6.80 16.11 -8.22
N GLU A 68 6.13 15.01 -7.91
CA GLU A 68 4.70 14.88 -8.25
C GLU A 68 3.82 15.78 -7.41
N ARG A 69 4.16 15.96 -6.13
CA ARG A 69 3.38 16.78 -5.19
C ARG A 69 3.40 18.26 -5.57
N GLU A 70 4.57 18.77 -5.92
CA GLU A 70 4.75 20.17 -6.34
C GLU A 70 4.47 20.37 -7.83
N GLN A 71 4.33 19.28 -8.61
CA GLN A 71 4.12 19.31 -10.06
C GLN A 71 5.28 19.97 -10.82
N ILE A 72 6.52 19.67 -10.39
CA ILE A 72 7.75 20.26 -10.94
C ILE A 72 8.67 19.16 -11.49
N MET A 73 9.07 19.29 -12.75
CA MET A 73 10.11 18.46 -13.37
C MET A 73 11.43 19.24 -13.40
N THR A 74 12.49 18.64 -12.85
CA THR A 74 13.84 19.19 -12.81
C THR A 74 14.76 18.42 -13.77
N THR A 75 15.29 19.11 -14.76
CA THR A 75 16.17 18.53 -15.80
C THR A 75 17.49 19.29 -15.90
N ASN A 76 18.59 18.55 -16.02
CA ASN A 76 19.89 19.10 -16.41
C ASN A 76 20.05 18.97 -17.93
N VAL A 77 20.11 20.10 -18.63
CA VAL A 77 20.21 20.14 -20.09
C VAL A 77 21.34 21.04 -20.53
N TRP A 78 21.87 20.76 -21.71
CA TRP A 78 22.71 21.70 -22.44
C TRP A 78 21.88 22.31 -23.55
N LEU A 79 21.76 23.64 -23.51
CA LEU A 79 20.99 24.39 -24.48
C LEU A 79 21.94 24.92 -25.54
N THR A 80 22.02 24.26 -26.69
CA THR A 80 22.82 24.75 -27.80
C THR A 80 22.05 25.86 -28.51
N GLN A 81 22.63 27.04 -28.60
CA GLN A 81 22.10 28.17 -29.33
C GLN A 81 23.10 28.56 -30.42
N HIS A 82 22.58 28.75 -31.64
CA HIS A 82 23.38 29.16 -32.78
C HIS A 82 22.70 30.29 -33.54
N TRP A 83 23.43 31.38 -33.78
CA TRP A 83 23.00 32.51 -34.59
C TRP A 83 24.20 33.12 -35.32
N VAL A 84 23.95 34.06 -36.22
CA VAL A 84 25.00 34.76 -36.97
C VAL A 84 24.97 36.24 -36.60
N ASP A 85 26.11 36.79 -36.19
CA ASP A 85 26.32 38.22 -35.97
C ASP A 85 27.33 38.76 -36.98
N TYR A 86 26.85 39.52 -37.97
CA TYR A 86 27.68 40.08 -39.03
C TYR A 86 28.74 41.07 -38.50
N ARG A 87 28.57 41.65 -37.31
CA ARG A 87 29.53 42.59 -36.72
C ARG A 87 30.75 41.87 -36.15
N LEU A 88 30.60 40.59 -35.82
CA LEU A 88 31.63 39.73 -35.26
C LEU A 88 32.39 38.92 -36.32
N SER A 89 32.31 39.30 -37.61
CA SER A 89 33.12 38.68 -38.67
C SER A 89 34.49 39.34 -38.82
N TRP A 90 35.52 38.56 -39.13
CA TRP A 90 36.86 39.04 -39.44
C TRP A 90 37.53 38.21 -40.55
N ASP A 91 38.63 38.74 -41.08
CA ASP A 91 39.46 38.04 -42.08
C ASP A 91 40.60 37.30 -41.36
N PRO A 92 40.63 35.94 -41.37
CA PRO A 92 41.68 35.17 -40.70
C PRO A 92 43.08 35.52 -41.18
N ALA A 93 43.25 35.90 -42.45
CA ALA A 93 44.56 36.23 -43.03
C ALA A 93 45.25 37.42 -42.35
N ARG A 94 44.48 38.32 -41.74
CA ARG A 94 45.01 39.51 -41.02
C ARG A 94 45.39 39.23 -39.57
N TYR A 95 44.92 38.12 -39.01
CA TYR A 95 45.08 37.76 -37.61
C TYR A 95 45.63 36.34 -37.49
N GLU A 96 46.73 36.06 -38.20
CA GLU A 96 47.51 34.82 -38.06
C GLU A 96 46.71 33.52 -38.28
N GLY A 97 45.63 33.57 -39.07
CA GLY A 97 44.80 32.40 -39.36
C GLY A 97 43.85 31.99 -38.21
N ILE A 98 43.47 32.92 -37.33
CA ILE A 98 42.49 32.64 -36.28
C ILE A 98 41.10 32.41 -36.90
N ASP A 99 40.63 31.18 -36.88
CA ASP A 99 39.29 30.80 -37.40
C ASP A 99 38.18 30.86 -36.35
N LYS A 100 38.53 30.78 -35.06
CA LYS A 100 37.59 30.76 -33.94
C LYS A 100 38.12 31.56 -32.76
N LEU A 101 37.23 32.28 -32.10
CA LEU A 101 37.52 33.09 -30.92
C LEU A 101 36.52 32.76 -29.81
N ARG A 102 36.99 32.76 -28.56
CA ARG A 102 36.12 32.54 -27.38
C ARG A 102 35.88 33.86 -26.69
N ILE A 103 34.63 34.31 -26.67
CA ILE A 103 34.24 35.58 -26.07
C ILE A 103 33.31 35.31 -24.89
N PRO A 104 33.48 35.94 -23.72
CA PRO A 104 32.50 35.86 -22.65
C PRO A 104 31.13 36.34 -23.14
N SER A 105 30.10 35.51 -22.94
CA SER A 105 28.75 35.74 -23.48
C SER A 105 28.15 37.09 -23.05
N ARG A 106 28.51 37.60 -21.87
CA ARG A 106 28.07 38.91 -21.34
C ARG A 106 28.52 40.13 -22.14
N HIS A 107 29.56 40.02 -22.97
CA HIS A 107 30.09 41.13 -23.77
C HIS A 107 29.52 41.17 -25.20
N ILE A 108 28.77 40.16 -25.59
CA ILE A 108 28.11 40.07 -26.90
C ILE A 108 26.59 40.15 -26.75
N TRP A 109 25.91 40.48 -27.84
CA TRP A 109 24.46 40.34 -27.89
C TRP A 109 24.09 38.86 -27.79
N LEU A 110 23.13 38.55 -26.93
CA LEU A 110 22.56 37.22 -26.74
C LEU A 110 21.04 37.29 -26.92
N PRO A 111 20.41 36.31 -27.58
CA PRO A 111 18.97 36.17 -27.53
C PRO A 111 18.54 35.73 -26.13
N ASP A 112 17.50 36.34 -25.60
CA ASP A 112 16.98 36.13 -24.25
C ASP A 112 15.99 34.96 -24.19
N ILE A 113 16.47 33.79 -24.59
CA ILE A 113 15.67 32.56 -24.60
C ILE A 113 15.49 32.04 -23.18
N VAL A 114 14.24 32.03 -22.72
CA VAL A 114 13.87 31.60 -21.37
C VAL A 114 12.87 30.45 -21.41
N LEU A 115 12.79 29.74 -20.29
CA LEU A 115 11.75 28.74 -20.06
C LEU A 115 10.48 29.44 -19.56
N TYR A 116 9.42 29.44 -20.36
CA TYR A 116 8.17 30.14 -20.01
C TYR A 116 7.37 29.42 -18.93
N ASN A 117 7.33 28.08 -18.97
CA ASN A 117 6.63 27.28 -17.97
C ASN A 117 7.55 26.95 -16.78
N ASN A 118 8.34 27.93 -16.31
CA ASN A 118 9.17 27.76 -15.12
C ASN A 118 8.30 27.66 -13.85
N ALA A 119 8.79 26.96 -12.83
CA ALA A 119 8.17 26.88 -11.51
C ALA A 119 8.98 27.56 -10.38
N ASP A 120 10.21 28.01 -10.64
CA ASP A 120 11.17 28.49 -9.62
C ASP A 120 11.30 30.02 -9.56
N GLY A 121 10.69 30.74 -10.51
CA GLY A 121 10.81 32.21 -10.63
C GLY A 121 12.16 32.70 -11.19
N THR A 122 13.13 31.82 -11.39
CA THR A 122 14.44 32.10 -12.03
C THR A 122 14.40 31.71 -13.51
N TYR A 123 14.35 32.72 -14.39
CA TYR A 123 14.22 32.50 -15.84
C TYR A 123 15.57 32.45 -16.57
N GLU A 124 16.64 32.98 -15.97
CA GLU A 124 17.97 33.02 -16.57
C GLU A 124 18.76 31.72 -16.37
N VAL A 125 19.71 31.48 -17.27
CA VAL A 125 20.63 30.34 -17.17
C VAL A 125 21.59 30.53 -16.00
N THR A 126 21.80 29.48 -15.21
CA THR A 126 22.58 29.53 -13.96
C THR A 126 24.05 29.90 -14.18
N VAL A 127 24.63 29.55 -15.33
CA VAL A 127 26.05 29.78 -15.64
C VAL A 127 26.19 30.35 -17.06
N PHE A 128 26.69 31.58 -17.13
CA PHE A 128 27.06 32.23 -18.38
C PHE A 128 28.46 31.75 -18.82
N THR A 129 28.51 30.81 -19.76
CA THR A 129 29.76 30.32 -20.36
C THR A 129 30.24 31.25 -21.48
N ASN A 130 31.49 31.05 -21.93
CA ASN A 130 32.01 31.73 -23.11
C ASN A 130 31.31 31.21 -24.37
N ALA A 131 30.97 32.10 -25.28
CA ALA A 131 30.50 31.77 -26.62
C ALA A 131 31.68 31.55 -27.57
N ILE A 132 31.54 30.61 -28.50
CA ILE A 132 32.52 30.34 -29.54
C ILE A 132 32.03 31.07 -30.80
N VAL A 133 32.80 32.05 -31.24
CA VAL A 133 32.55 32.83 -32.45
C VAL A 133 33.50 32.33 -33.54
N LEU A 134 32.97 32.10 -34.74
CA LEU A 134 33.73 31.73 -35.94
C LEU A 134 34.00 32.97 -36.80
N PHE A 135 35.04 32.91 -37.65
CA PHE A 135 35.47 34.04 -38.49
C PHE A 135 34.37 34.60 -39.41
N ASN A 136 33.40 33.76 -39.79
CA ASN A 136 32.25 34.13 -40.62
C ASN A 136 31.14 34.86 -39.84
N GLY A 137 31.33 35.11 -38.53
CA GLY A 137 30.33 35.71 -37.64
C GLY A 137 29.33 34.72 -37.03
N SER A 138 29.48 33.42 -37.26
CA SER A 138 28.61 32.41 -36.62
C SER A 138 28.98 32.27 -35.14
N VAL A 139 27.99 32.38 -34.28
CA VAL A 139 28.13 32.30 -32.82
C VAL A 139 27.47 31.03 -32.32
N ASN A 140 28.23 30.20 -31.62
CA ASN A 140 27.75 29.02 -30.91
C ASN A 140 27.85 29.26 -29.41
N TRP A 141 26.73 29.16 -28.70
CA TRP A 141 26.68 29.28 -27.25
C TRP A 141 26.00 28.05 -26.64
N LEU A 142 26.69 27.39 -25.72
CA LEU A 142 26.25 26.16 -25.07
C LEU A 142 26.34 26.32 -23.54
N PRO A 143 25.41 27.05 -22.91
CA PRO A 143 25.37 27.13 -21.46
C PRO A 143 24.72 25.86 -20.85
N PRO A 144 25.29 25.31 -19.76
CA PRO A 144 24.62 24.28 -18.98
C PRO A 144 23.52 24.91 -18.14
N ALA A 145 22.33 24.30 -18.12
CA ALA A 145 21.17 24.82 -17.41
C ALA A 145 20.45 23.71 -16.64
N ILE A 146 20.07 24.02 -15.40
CA ILE A 146 19.12 23.19 -14.64
C ILE A 146 17.77 23.90 -14.72
N TYR A 147 16.84 23.30 -15.46
CA TYR A 147 15.49 23.83 -15.61
C TYR A 147 14.54 23.15 -14.65
N LYS A 148 13.76 23.96 -13.94
CA LYS A 148 12.59 23.52 -13.17
C LYS A 148 11.33 23.96 -13.89
N SER A 149 10.67 23.01 -14.54
CA SER A 149 9.47 23.24 -15.32
C SER A 149 8.23 22.79 -14.57
N ALA A 150 7.15 23.57 -14.69
CA ALA A 150 5.84 23.15 -14.25
C ALA A 150 5.30 22.08 -15.21
N CYS A 151 4.92 20.93 -14.65
CA CYS A 151 4.38 19.79 -15.40
C CYS A 151 3.17 19.21 -14.66
N LYS A 152 2.03 19.14 -15.35
CA LYS A 152 0.82 18.52 -14.81
C LYS A 152 0.98 16.99 -14.80
N ILE A 153 0.84 16.39 -13.62
CA ILE A 153 0.99 14.94 -13.42
C ILE A 153 -0.37 14.23 -13.51
N GLU A 154 -0.44 13.19 -14.32
CA GLU A 154 -1.60 12.31 -14.47
C GLU A 154 -1.50 11.12 -13.51
N VAL A 155 -2.30 11.12 -12.42
CA VAL A 155 -2.15 10.16 -11.31
C VAL A 155 -3.05 8.93 -11.42
N LYS A 156 -3.86 8.83 -12.49
CA LYS A 156 -4.90 7.81 -12.64
C LYS A 156 -4.39 6.37 -12.47
N HIS A 157 -3.24 6.05 -13.07
CA HIS A 157 -2.65 4.71 -13.09
C HIS A 157 -1.40 4.58 -12.20
N PHE A 158 -1.20 5.48 -11.24
CA PHE A 158 -0.07 5.39 -10.31
C PHE A 158 0.00 4.00 -9.62
N PRO A 159 1.18 3.34 -9.53
CA PRO A 159 2.53 3.75 -9.97
C PRO A 159 2.93 3.24 -11.37
N PHE A 160 1.99 2.77 -12.18
CA PHE A 160 2.22 2.27 -13.55
C PHE A 160 1.95 3.36 -14.61
N ASP A 161 2.19 4.61 -14.23
CA ASP A 161 1.87 5.81 -14.98
C ASP A 161 2.91 6.15 -16.06
N GLN A 162 2.42 6.84 -17.09
CA GLN A 162 3.23 7.56 -18.08
C GLN A 162 2.92 9.04 -17.92
N GLN A 163 3.94 9.89 -18.02
CA GLN A 163 3.81 11.32 -17.90
C GLN A 163 4.29 11.99 -19.19
N ASN A 164 3.65 13.10 -19.54
CA ASN A 164 4.03 13.95 -20.66
C ASN A 164 4.28 15.37 -20.15
N CYS A 165 5.54 15.65 -19.82
CA CYS A 165 5.98 16.97 -19.37
C CYS A 165 6.52 17.79 -20.54
N THR A 166 6.52 19.12 -20.45
CA THR A 166 6.97 19.95 -21.57
C THR A 166 7.99 20.99 -21.10
N LEU A 167 9.00 21.28 -21.90
CA LEU A 167 9.85 22.47 -21.76
C LEU A 167 9.52 23.46 -22.87
N LYS A 168 9.04 24.65 -22.52
CA LYS A 168 8.65 25.70 -23.48
C LYS A 168 9.67 26.83 -23.52
N PHE A 169 10.41 26.92 -24.61
CA PHE A 169 11.41 27.96 -24.85
C PHE A 169 10.86 29.05 -25.77
N ARG A 170 11.05 30.31 -25.36
CA ARG A 170 10.72 31.49 -26.16
C ARG A 170 11.58 32.68 -25.70
N SER A 171 11.75 33.68 -26.56
CA SER A 171 12.37 34.96 -26.23
C SER A 171 11.46 35.80 -25.32
N TRP A 172 12.02 36.40 -24.28
CA TRP A 172 11.24 37.23 -23.35
C TRP A 172 10.91 38.62 -23.90
N THR A 173 11.85 39.24 -24.62
CA THR A 173 11.77 40.62 -25.11
C THR A 173 11.43 40.71 -26.59
N TYR A 174 11.88 39.76 -27.41
CA TYR A 174 11.69 39.79 -28.86
C TYR A 174 10.50 38.94 -29.32
N ASP A 175 9.79 39.43 -30.33
CA ASP A 175 8.69 38.72 -30.99
C ASP A 175 9.14 37.96 -32.25
N HIS A 176 8.25 37.14 -32.82
CA HIS A 176 8.49 36.43 -34.09
C HIS A 176 8.85 37.34 -35.27
N THR A 177 8.50 38.63 -35.19
CA THR A 177 8.83 39.63 -36.21
C THR A 177 10.29 40.07 -36.19
N GLU A 178 11.01 39.82 -35.09
CA GLU A 178 12.40 40.27 -34.88
C GLU A 178 13.37 39.10 -34.78
N ILE A 179 12.95 38.01 -34.13
CA ILE A 179 13.73 36.78 -33.98
C ILE A 179 12.89 35.60 -34.44
N ASP A 180 13.48 34.74 -35.27
CA ASP A 180 12.86 33.47 -35.66
C ASP A 180 13.56 32.30 -34.96
N LEU A 181 12.80 31.52 -34.19
CA LEU A 181 13.28 30.35 -33.46
C LEU A 181 13.10 29.09 -34.30
N ILE A 182 14.18 28.36 -34.53
CA ILE A 182 14.19 27.14 -35.34
C ILE A 182 14.83 26.00 -34.55
N LEU A 183 14.28 24.79 -34.64
CA LEU A 183 14.90 23.60 -34.09
C LEU A 183 16.04 23.13 -34.98
N LYS A 184 17.19 22.82 -34.40
CA LYS A 184 18.29 22.16 -35.13
C LYS A 184 17.95 20.72 -35.51
N SER A 185 17.24 20.02 -34.63
CA SER A 185 16.79 18.64 -34.78
C SER A 185 15.37 18.50 -34.23
N GLU A 186 14.55 17.65 -34.86
CA GLU A 186 13.17 17.38 -34.42
C GLU A 186 13.10 16.56 -33.13
N VAL A 187 14.22 15.97 -32.70
CA VAL A 187 14.32 15.21 -31.45
C VAL A 187 15.46 15.79 -30.62
N ALA A 188 15.28 15.86 -29.30
CA ALA A 188 16.35 16.25 -28.39
C ALA A 188 17.48 15.21 -28.40
N SER A 189 18.73 15.66 -28.36
CA SER A 189 19.87 14.74 -28.27
C SER A 189 19.95 14.13 -26.87
N MET A 190 20.31 12.85 -26.82
CA MET A 190 20.58 12.08 -25.59
C MET A 190 22.01 11.52 -25.57
N ASP A 191 22.93 12.10 -26.34
CA ASP A 191 24.28 11.55 -26.53
C ASP A 191 25.07 11.43 -25.22
N ASP A 192 24.86 12.38 -24.30
CA ASP A 192 25.48 12.44 -22.97
C ASP A 192 24.48 12.16 -21.83
N PHE A 193 23.46 11.34 -22.10
CA PHE A 193 22.40 11.03 -21.16
C PHE A 193 22.83 10.03 -20.08
N THR A 194 22.61 10.38 -18.82
CA THR A 194 22.71 9.47 -17.68
C THR A 194 21.32 8.97 -17.26
N PRO A 195 21.07 7.64 -17.28
CA PRO A 195 19.75 7.09 -17.00
C PRO A 195 19.34 7.30 -15.53
N SER A 196 18.05 7.59 -15.32
CA SER A 196 17.46 7.75 -13.99
C SER A 196 17.07 6.38 -13.38
N GLY A 197 17.16 6.30 -12.06
CA GLY A 197 16.76 5.11 -11.28
C GLY A 197 15.25 4.95 -11.14
N GLU A 198 14.46 6.02 -11.31
CA GLU A 198 13.01 6.01 -11.11
C GLU A 198 12.21 6.13 -12.42
N TRP A 199 12.76 6.81 -13.43
CA TRP A 199 12.05 7.13 -14.67
C TRP A 199 12.82 6.64 -15.89
N ASP A 200 12.11 6.05 -16.84
CA ASP A 200 12.59 5.76 -18.19
C ASP A 200 12.06 6.80 -19.17
N ILE A 201 12.93 7.26 -20.07
CA ILE A 201 12.55 8.20 -21.13
C ILE A 201 12.15 7.41 -22.37
N LEU A 202 10.91 7.56 -22.81
CA LEU A 202 10.40 6.87 -23.98
C LEU A 202 10.68 7.66 -25.26
N ALA A 203 10.44 8.97 -25.23
CA ALA A 203 10.65 9.86 -26.38
C ALA A 203 10.81 11.32 -25.94
N LEU A 204 11.61 12.09 -26.71
CA LEU A 204 11.82 13.53 -26.53
C LEU A 204 11.62 14.33 -27.85
N PRO A 205 10.41 14.37 -28.42
CA PRO A 205 10.17 15.14 -29.63
C PRO A 205 10.19 16.66 -29.33
N GLY A 206 10.79 17.41 -30.25
CA GLY A 206 10.75 18.86 -30.29
C GLY A 206 9.78 19.34 -31.37
N ARG A 207 8.95 20.32 -31.03
CA ARG A 207 7.98 20.93 -31.95
C ARG A 207 8.08 22.46 -31.91
N ARG A 208 7.97 23.07 -33.08
CA ARG A 208 7.81 24.52 -33.24
C ARG A 208 6.33 24.82 -33.34
N THR A 209 5.81 25.65 -32.44
CA THR A 209 4.41 26.09 -32.50
C THR A 209 4.37 27.57 -32.89
N VAL A 210 3.57 27.88 -33.90
CA VAL A 210 3.29 29.25 -34.35
C VAL A 210 1.78 29.41 -34.25
N ASN A 211 1.33 30.43 -33.55
CA ASN A 211 -0.11 30.65 -33.38
C ASN A 211 -0.66 31.38 -34.62
N PRO A 212 -1.61 30.81 -35.38
CA PRO A 212 -2.17 31.49 -36.55
C PRO A 212 -2.94 32.77 -36.21
N LEU A 213 -3.49 32.85 -34.99
CA LEU A 213 -4.27 33.99 -34.50
C LEU A 213 -3.38 35.14 -34.01
N ASP A 214 -2.15 34.84 -33.59
CA ASP A 214 -1.19 35.80 -33.08
C ASP A 214 0.15 35.65 -33.82
N ALA A 215 0.35 36.51 -34.82
CA ALA A 215 1.55 36.50 -35.66
C ALA A 215 2.85 36.84 -34.90
N THR A 216 2.78 37.30 -33.65
CA THR A 216 3.96 37.56 -32.80
C THR A 216 4.41 36.33 -32.01
N TYR A 217 3.54 35.32 -31.90
CA TYR A 217 3.75 34.15 -31.05
C TYR A 217 4.56 33.07 -31.77
N VAL A 218 5.75 32.80 -31.24
CA VAL A 218 6.57 31.65 -31.60
C VAL A 218 7.14 31.01 -30.32
N ASP A 219 7.01 29.70 -30.18
CA ASP A 219 7.66 28.95 -29.13
C ASP A 219 8.20 27.61 -29.64
N LEU A 220 9.27 27.16 -29.00
CA LEU A 220 9.82 25.83 -29.19
C LEU A 220 9.50 24.99 -27.97
N THR A 221 8.73 23.92 -28.16
CA THR A 221 8.35 23.02 -27.08
C THR A 221 9.05 21.68 -27.27
N TYR A 222 9.73 21.20 -26.23
CA TYR A 222 10.21 19.81 -26.15
C TYR A 222 9.30 19.03 -25.21
N ASP A 223 8.70 17.96 -25.72
CA ASP A 223 7.83 17.09 -24.93
C ASP A 223 8.67 15.94 -24.34
N PHE A 224 8.45 15.64 -23.06
CA PHE A 224 9.15 14.63 -22.26
C PHE A 224 8.16 13.52 -21.94
N ILE A 225 8.16 12.47 -22.78
CA ILE A 225 7.33 11.30 -22.57
C ILE A 225 8.12 10.31 -21.72
N ILE A 226 7.78 10.22 -20.44
CA ILE A 226 8.50 9.43 -19.44
C ILE A 226 7.59 8.37 -18.81
N LYS A 227 8.17 7.23 -18.43
CA LYS A 227 7.47 6.11 -17.79
C LYS A 227 8.12 5.76 -16.47
N ARG A 228 7.32 5.54 -15.44
CA ARG A 228 7.82 5.21 -14.10
C ARG A 228 8.28 3.75 -14.01
N LYS A 229 9.36 3.51 -13.25
CA LYS A 229 9.77 2.18 -12.76
C LYS A 229 9.00 1.84 -11.46
N PRO A 230 8.03 0.91 -11.49
CA PRO A 230 7.07 0.75 -10.39
C PRO A 230 7.56 -0.09 -9.21
N LEU A 231 8.77 -0.68 -9.29
CA LEU A 231 9.21 -1.73 -8.37
C LEU A 231 9.21 -1.27 -6.90
N PHE A 232 9.74 -0.07 -6.63
CA PHE A 232 9.80 0.50 -5.28
C PHE A 232 8.40 0.63 -4.65
N TYR A 233 7.45 1.20 -5.39
CA TYR A 233 6.06 1.36 -4.94
C TYR A 233 5.31 0.03 -4.86
N THR A 234 5.62 -0.92 -5.74
CA THR A 234 5.02 -2.26 -5.70
C THR A 234 5.37 -2.97 -4.40
N ILE A 235 6.64 -2.98 -4.02
CA ILE A 235 7.11 -3.66 -2.79
C ILE A 235 6.67 -2.93 -1.53
N ASN A 236 6.81 -1.60 -1.48
CA ASN A 236 6.63 -0.85 -0.23
C ASN A 236 5.20 -0.36 0.00
N LEU A 237 4.35 -0.35 -1.04
CA LEU A 237 3.01 0.22 -0.96
C LEU A 237 1.94 -0.80 -1.37
N ILE A 238 2.09 -1.48 -2.51
CA ILE A 238 1.08 -2.44 -3.00
C ILE A 238 1.06 -3.72 -2.15
N ILE A 239 2.21 -4.37 -1.93
CA ILE A 239 2.27 -5.65 -1.19
C ILE A 239 1.70 -5.51 0.25
N PRO A 240 2.12 -4.53 1.08
CA PRO A 240 1.55 -4.35 2.41
C PRO A 240 0.04 -4.07 2.39
N CYS A 241 -0.44 -3.30 1.41
CA CYS A 241 -1.86 -3.02 1.26
C CYS A 241 -2.67 -4.32 1.00
N VAL A 242 -2.20 -5.17 0.08
CA VAL A 242 -2.83 -6.47 -0.20
C VAL A 242 -2.82 -7.36 1.05
N LEU A 243 -1.70 -7.42 1.78
CA LEU A 243 -1.61 -8.18 3.03
C LEU A 243 -2.61 -7.68 4.08
N ILE A 244 -2.75 -6.37 4.26
CA ILE A 244 -3.73 -5.79 5.20
C ILE A 244 -5.17 -6.13 4.78
N THR A 245 -5.48 -6.12 3.48
CA THR A 245 -6.81 -6.54 3.01
C THR A 245 -7.09 -8.02 3.29
N SER A 246 -6.06 -8.87 3.24
CA SER A 246 -6.19 -10.29 3.62
C SER A 246 -6.42 -10.48 5.12
N LEU A 247 -5.80 -9.65 5.98
CA LEU A 247 -6.03 -9.65 7.42
C LEU A 247 -7.48 -9.24 7.75
N ALA A 248 -8.08 -8.33 6.98
CA ALA A 248 -9.48 -7.96 7.14
C ALA A 248 -10.44 -9.15 6.90
N ILE A 249 -10.10 -10.07 5.99
CA ILE A 249 -10.87 -11.31 5.77
C ILE A 249 -10.68 -12.27 6.95
N LEU A 250 -9.45 -12.39 7.48
CA LEU A 250 -9.11 -13.28 8.59
C LEU A 250 -9.89 -12.98 9.87
N VAL A 251 -10.32 -11.73 10.08
CA VAL A 251 -11.17 -11.31 11.20
C VAL A 251 -12.44 -12.17 11.33
N PHE A 252 -13.12 -12.47 10.23
CA PHE A 252 -14.35 -13.28 10.23
C PHE A 252 -14.09 -14.78 10.39
N TYR A 253 -12.82 -15.20 10.35
CA TYR A 253 -12.44 -16.57 10.64
C TYR A 253 -12.15 -16.77 12.13
N LEU A 254 -11.78 -15.71 12.85
CA LEU A 254 -11.44 -15.77 14.26
C LEU A 254 -12.72 -15.95 15.12
N PRO A 255 -12.77 -16.98 15.98
CA PRO A 255 -13.93 -17.19 16.85
C PRO A 255 -14.07 -16.04 17.86
N SER A 256 -15.31 -15.69 18.17
CA SER A 256 -15.65 -14.61 19.12
C SER A 256 -15.26 -14.92 20.57
N ASP A 257 -14.99 -16.18 20.91
CA ASP A 257 -14.55 -16.58 22.25
C ASP A 257 -13.17 -16.00 22.62
N CYS A 258 -12.32 -15.68 21.63
CA CYS A 258 -10.93 -15.25 21.87
C CYS A 258 -10.78 -13.80 22.35
N GLY A 259 -11.83 -12.98 22.37
CA GLY A 259 -11.79 -11.57 22.82
C GLY A 259 -10.99 -10.60 21.93
N GLU A 260 -9.96 -11.08 21.22
CA GLU A 260 -9.04 -10.27 20.38
C GLU A 260 -9.62 -9.84 19.03
N LYS A 261 -10.82 -10.31 18.68
CA LYS A 261 -11.47 -10.01 17.39
C LYS A 261 -11.64 -8.51 17.16
N MET A 262 -12.04 -7.76 18.18
CA MET A 262 -12.24 -6.31 18.08
C MET A 262 -10.93 -5.55 17.93
N THR A 263 -9.90 -5.95 18.69
CA THR A 263 -8.55 -5.37 18.62
C THR A 263 -7.95 -5.51 17.23
N LEU A 264 -8.09 -6.69 16.60
CA LEU A 264 -7.62 -6.94 15.24
C LEU A 264 -8.32 -6.03 14.22
N CYS A 265 -9.65 -5.87 14.32
CA CYS A 265 -10.41 -5.00 13.42
C CYS A 265 -9.96 -3.53 13.48
N ILE A 266 -9.82 -3.01 14.71
CA ILE A 266 -9.41 -1.61 14.94
C ILE A 266 -7.98 -1.38 14.46
N SER A 267 -7.07 -2.33 14.72
CA SER A 267 -5.67 -2.25 14.28
C SER A 267 -5.55 -2.24 12.74
N VAL A 268 -6.36 -3.06 12.05
CA VAL A 268 -6.43 -3.07 10.57
C VAL A 268 -6.96 -1.74 10.03
N LEU A 269 -8.01 -1.17 10.64
CA LEU A 269 -8.52 0.15 10.25
C LEU A 269 -7.46 1.23 10.42
N LEU A 270 -6.76 1.26 11.56
CA LEU A 270 -5.71 2.23 11.83
C LEU A 270 -4.56 2.09 10.82
N ALA A 271 -4.11 0.86 10.53
CA ALA A 271 -3.09 0.63 9.52
C ALA A 271 -3.52 1.18 8.15
N LEU A 272 -4.76 0.91 7.69
CA LEU A 272 -5.29 1.45 6.44
C LEU A 272 -5.32 2.99 6.41
N THR A 273 -5.71 3.63 7.52
CA THR A 273 -5.68 5.10 7.60
C THR A 273 -4.27 5.67 7.48
N VAL A 274 -3.26 5.01 8.08
CA VAL A 274 -1.85 5.40 7.95
C VAL A 274 -1.37 5.28 6.49
N PHE A 275 -1.72 4.18 5.80
CA PHE A 275 -1.38 4.01 4.38
C PHE A 275 -2.06 5.05 3.48
N LEU A 276 -3.31 5.41 3.76
CA LEU A 276 -4.01 6.47 3.05
C LEU A 276 -3.32 7.84 3.24
N LEU A 277 -2.89 8.14 4.47
CA LEU A 277 -2.13 9.36 4.78
C LEU A 277 -0.73 9.37 4.15
N LEU A 278 -0.10 8.20 3.98
CA LEU A 278 1.16 8.09 3.26
C LEU A 278 0.99 8.47 1.79
N ILE A 279 -0.07 7.97 1.14
CA ILE A 279 -0.35 8.25 -0.28
C ILE A 279 -0.70 9.72 -0.50
N SER A 280 -1.47 10.34 0.40
CA SER A 280 -1.81 11.77 0.27
C SER A 280 -0.61 12.70 0.41
N LYS A 281 0.52 12.21 0.95
CA LYS A 281 1.80 12.95 0.98
C LYS A 281 2.63 12.77 -0.29
N ILE A 282 2.47 11.68 -1.02
CA ILE A 282 3.23 11.37 -2.24
C ILE A 282 2.55 11.97 -3.47
N VAL A 283 1.23 11.79 -3.57
CA VAL A 283 0.44 12.23 -4.72
C VAL A 283 0.06 13.71 -4.58
N PRO A 284 0.06 14.50 -5.68
CA PRO A 284 -0.38 15.88 -5.63
C PRO A 284 -1.84 16.02 -5.18
N PRO A 285 -2.18 17.10 -4.45
CA PRO A 285 -3.55 17.39 -4.02
C PRO A 285 -4.39 17.90 -5.20
N THR A 286 -4.70 17.03 -6.15
CA THR A 286 -5.53 17.34 -7.32
C THR A 286 -6.90 16.64 -7.23
N SER A 287 -7.95 17.33 -7.66
CA SER A 287 -9.32 16.81 -7.71
C SER A 287 -9.73 16.24 -9.07
N LEU A 288 -8.87 16.39 -10.09
CA LEU A 288 -9.17 15.96 -11.46
C LEU A 288 -9.39 14.45 -11.54
N ASP A 289 -8.51 13.69 -10.90
CA ASP A 289 -8.56 12.23 -10.87
C ASP A 289 -8.01 11.72 -9.54
N VAL A 290 -8.67 10.70 -8.99
CA VAL A 290 -8.18 9.97 -7.81
C VAL A 290 -7.34 8.78 -8.29
N PRO A 291 -6.12 8.56 -7.75
CA PRO A 291 -5.29 7.40 -8.09
C PRO A 291 -6.02 6.09 -7.88
N LEU A 292 -5.74 5.08 -8.72
CA LEU A 292 -6.35 3.76 -8.58
C LEU A 292 -6.11 3.15 -7.19
N ILE A 293 -4.91 3.29 -6.65
CA ILE A 293 -4.57 2.82 -5.30
C ILE A 293 -5.35 3.57 -4.21
N GLY A 294 -5.61 4.87 -4.40
CA GLY A 294 -6.45 5.65 -3.51
C GLY A 294 -7.90 5.16 -3.52
N LYS A 295 -8.45 4.88 -4.72
CA LYS A 295 -9.78 4.26 -4.86
C LYS A 295 -9.86 2.91 -4.17
N TYR A 296 -8.82 2.08 -4.31
CA TYR A 296 -8.72 0.79 -3.64
C TYR A 296 -8.73 0.92 -2.12
N LEU A 297 -7.88 1.78 -1.55
CA LEU A 297 -7.81 1.99 -0.10
C LEU A 297 -9.10 2.59 0.47
N MET A 298 -9.73 3.52 -0.24
CA MET A 298 -11.03 4.07 0.18
C MET A 298 -12.11 3.00 0.17
N PHE A 299 -12.16 2.15 -0.86
CA PHE A 299 -13.06 1.00 -0.91
C PHE A 299 -12.80 0.03 0.25
N THR A 300 -11.55 -0.35 0.50
CA THR A 300 -11.18 -1.21 1.62
C THR A 300 -11.53 -0.58 2.97
N MET A 301 -11.32 0.72 3.15
CA MET A 301 -11.67 1.42 4.38
C MET A 301 -13.16 1.34 4.67
N VAL A 302 -14.02 1.59 3.67
CA VAL A 302 -15.48 1.43 3.80
C VAL A 302 -15.86 -0.01 4.16
N LEU A 303 -15.26 -1.00 3.50
CA LEU A 303 -15.50 -2.41 3.80
C LEU A 303 -15.08 -2.79 5.22
N VAL A 304 -13.92 -2.33 5.69
CA VAL A 304 -13.43 -2.59 7.05
C VAL A 304 -14.33 -1.92 8.09
N THR A 305 -14.82 -0.70 7.84
CA THR A 305 -15.82 -0.06 8.71
C THR A 305 -17.10 -0.89 8.82
N PHE A 306 -17.62 -1.39 7.69
CA PHE A 306 -18.77 -2.28 7.69
C PHE A 306 -18.49 -3.60 8.43
N SER A 307 -17.28 -4.15 8.29
CA SER A 307 -16.82 -5.33 9.01
C SER A 307 -16.77 -5.12 10.53
N ILE A 308 -16.31 -3.95 11.00
CA ILE A 308 -16.32 -3.60 12.43
C ILE A 308 -17.74 -3.59 12.98
N ILE A 309 -18.67 -2.90 12.31
CA ILE A 309 -20.08 -2.83 12.74
C ILE A 309 -20.69 -4.23 12.82
N THR A 310 -20.46 -5.04 11.78
CA THR A 310 -20.94 -6.42 11.72
C THR A 310 -20.33 -7.28 12.83
N SER A 311 -19.04 -7.13 13.12
CA SER A 311 -18.34 -7.85 14.19
C SER A 311 -18.90 -7.51 15.57
N VAL A 312 -19.24 -6.24 15.83
CA VAL A 312 -19.94 -5.82 17.05
C VAL A 312 -21.31 -6.48 17.16
N CYS A 313 -22.07 -6.54 16.06
CA CYS A 313 -23.37 -7.23 16.04
C CYS A 313 -23.23 -8.73 16.32
N VAL A 314 -22.25 -9.41 15.71
CA VAL A 314 -21.97 -10.83 15.95
C VAL A 314 -21.58 -11.06 17.42
N LEU A 315 -20.73 -10.20 17.97
CA LEU A 315 -20.33 -10.27 19.38
C LEU A 315 -21.53 -10.05 20.32
N ASN A 316 -22.42 -9.11 20.00
CA ASN A 316 -23.66 -8.89 20.75
C ASN A 316 -24.54 -10.14 20.76
N VAL A 317 -24.68 -10.82 19.62
CA VAL A 317 -25.46 -12.07 19.51
C VAL A 317 -24.78 -13.22 20.27
N HIS A 318 -23.45 -13.30 20.22
CA HIS A 318 -22.66 -14.33 20.90
C HIS A 318 -22.82 -14.30 22.43
N HIS A 319 -22.89 -13.11 23.03
CA HIS A 319 -23.04 -12.94 24.48
C HIS A 319 -24.50 -12.89 24.96
N ARG A 320 -25.49 -13.27 24.13
CA ARG A 320 -26.88 -13.37 24.57
C ARG A 320 -27.07 -14.57 25.50
N SER A 321 -27.72 -14.32 26.64
CA SER A 321 -28.07 -15.32 27.64
C SER A 321 -29.60 -15.53 27.69
N PRO A 322 -30.08 -16.77 27.98
CA PRO A 322 -31.50 -17.09 28.11
C PRO A 322 -32.25 -16.22 29.14
N SER A 323 -31.56 -15.72 30.17
CA SER A 323 -32.16 -14.84 31.19
C SER A 323 -32.54 -13.45 30.66
N THR A 324 -31.95 -13.03 29.53
CA THR A 324 -32.14 -11.69 28.96
C THR A 324 -32.94 -11.69 27.66
N HIS A 325 -32.78 -12.71 26.82
CA HIS A 325 -33.34 -12.76 25.48
C HIS A 325 -33.91 -14.15 25.17
N THR A 326 -35.15 -14.18 24.70
CA THR A 326 -35.80 -15.40 24.19
C THR A 326 -35.58 -15.50 22.68
N MET A 327 -35.21 -16.68 22.17
CA MET A 327 -34.92 -16.85 20.74
C MET A 327 -36.24 -17.03 19.95
N PRO A 328 -36.58 -16.10 19.03
CA PRO A 328 -37.80 -16.20 18.23
C PRO A 328 -37.80 -17.43 17.33
N SER A 329 -38.99 -17.99 17.07
CA SER A 329 -39.15 -19.20 16.25
C SER A 329 -38.62 -19.04 14.81
N TRP A 330 -38.69 -17.82 14.26
CA TRP A 330 -38.15 -17.54 12.93
C TRP A 330 -36.61 -17.55 12.91
N VAL A 331 -35.94 -17.09 13.98
CA VAL A 331 -34.47 -17.13 14.10
C VAL A 331 -33.99 -18.58 14.13
N LYS A 332 -34.70 -19.45 14.86
CA LYS A 332 -34.43 -20.88 14.88
C LYS A 332 -34.50 -21.50 13.48
N LEU A 333 -35.56 -21.20 12.73
CA LEU A 333 -35.73 -21.74 11.38
C LEU A 333 -34.63 -21.25 10.41
N VAL A 334 -34.34 -19.96 10.44
CA VAL A 334 -33.41 -19.33 9.48
C VAL A 334 -31.96 -19.68 9.81
N PHE A 335 -31.51 -19.47 11.05
CA PHE A 335 -30.10 -19.60 11.43
C PHE A 335 -29.70 -20.98 11.92
N LEU A 336 -30.61 -21.82 12.42
CA LEU A 336 -30.26 -23.20 12.83
C LEU A 336 -30.49 -24.25 11.73
N VAL A 337 -31.36 -23.98 10.76
CA VAL A 337 -31.77 -24.97 9.75
C VAL A 337 -31.41 -24.55 8.33
N LYS A 338 -31.88 -23.38 7.87
CA LYS A 338 -31.75 -22.96 6.46
C LYS A 338 -30.34 -22.46 6.10
N LEU A 339 -29.77 -21.52 6.86
CA LEU A 339 -28.46 -20.93 6.59
C LEU A 339 -27.29 -21.91 6.76
N PRO A 340 -27.24 -22.76 7.80
CA PRO A 340 -26.17 -23.76 7.92
C PRO A 340 -26.15 -24.76 6.76
N ALA A 341 -27.34 -25.13 6.25
CA ALA A 341 -27.45 -25.99 5.07
C ALA A 341 -26.93 -25.30 3.80
N LEU A 342 -27.17 -23.99 3.63
CA LEU A 342 -26.63 -23.19 2.53
C LEU A 342 -25.10 -23.02 2.63
N LEU A 343 -24.59 -22.85 3.85
CA LEU A 343 -23.16 -22.62 4.15
C LEU A 343 -22.37 -23.93 4.34
N PHE A 344 -22.98 -25.10 4.08
CA PHE A 344 -22.41 -26.43 4.28
C PHE A 344 -21.81 -26.67 5.69
N MET A 345 -22.44 -26.10 6.72
CA MET A 345 -22.02 -26.27 8.11
C MET A 345 -22.69 -27.47 8.75
N ARG A 346 -21.88 -28.35 9.33
CA ARG A 346 -22.37 -29.45 10.15
C ARG A 346 -22.39 -29.01 11.60
N ARG A 347 -23.58 -29.03 12.22
CA ARG A 347 -23.72 -28.75 13.66
C ARG A 347 -22.87 -29.76 14.45
N PRO A 348 -21.93 -29.32 15.32
CA PRO A 348 -21.26 -30.22 16.23
C PRO A 348 -22.34 -30.85 17.13
N HIS A 349 -22.50 -32.17 17.02
CA HIS A 349 -23.53 -32.88 17.73
C HIS A 349 -23.04 -33.13 19.15
N ASN A 350 -23.23 -32.16 20.05
CA ASN A 350 -23.21 -32.43 21.47
C ASN A 350 -24.43 -33.29 21.76
N PHE A 351 -24.23 -34.61 21.85
CA PHE A 351 -25.22 -35.51 22.42
C PHE A 351 -25.35 -35.14 23.89
N SER A 352 -26.21 -34.17 24.23
CA SER A 352 -26.55 -33.91 25.63
C SER A 352 -27.04 -35.21 26.26
N ALA A 353 -26.66 -35.47 27.51
CA ALA A 353 -27.07 -36.67 28.24
C ALA A 353 -28.61 -36.84 28.21
N ARG A 354 -29.35 -35.73 28.13
CA ARG A 354 -30.79 -35.65 27.86
C ARG A 354 -31.25 -36.38 26.60
N GLN A 355 -30.54 -36.28 25.48
CA GLN A 355 -30.95 -36.91 24.23
C GLN A 355 -30.76 -38.43 24.30
N ARG A 356 -29.68 -38.91 24.95
CA ARG A 356 -29.50 -40.34 25.26
C ARG A 356 -30.55 -40.85 26.25
N LEU A 357 -30.84 -40.10 27.32
CA LEU A 357 -31.85 -40.46 28.31
C LEU A 357 -33.28 -40.42 27.75
N ARG A 358 -33.63 -39.45 26.90
CA ARG A 358 -34.92 -39.39 26.20
C ARG A 358 -35.04 -40.51 25.18
N GLN A 359 -33.99 -40.82 24.42
CA GLN A 359 -33.99 -41.92 23.48
C GLN A 359 -34.09 -43.27 24.21
N GLN A 360 -33.39 -43.46 25.33
CA GLN A 360 -33.52 -44.62 26.22
C GLN A 360 -34.91 -44.74 26.84
N ARG A 361 -35.49 -43.64 27.35
CA ARG A 361 -36.86 -43.60 27.89
C ARG A 361 -37.92 -43.88 26.82
N CYS A 362 -37.73 -43.37 25.60
CA CYS A 362 -38.64 -43.62 24.48
C CYS A 362 -38.52 -45.09 23.98
N LEU A 363 -37.32 -45.66 23.96
CA LEU A 363 -37.08 -47.08 23.68
C LEU A 363 -37.66 -47.99 24.78
N GLN A 364 -37.57 -47.59 26.05
CA GLN A 364 -38.21 -48.29 27.17
C GLN A 364 -39.74 -48.19 27.10
N ALA A 365 -40.31 -47.01 26.84
CA ALA A 365 -41.75 -46.82 26.66
C ALA A 365 -42.31 -47.63 25.48
N ARG A 366 -41.54 -47.71 24.38
CA ARG A 366 -41.90 -48.52 23.21
C ARG A 366 -41.85 -50.03 23.52
N ARG A 367 -40.97 -50.48 24.43
CA ARG A 367 -40.96 -51.87 24.95
C ARG A 367 -42.13 -52.16 25.88
N THR A 368 -42.58 -51.20 26.69
CA THR A 368 -43.76 -51.38 27.55
C THR A 368 -45.08 -51.39 26.78
N ILE A 369 -45.18 -50.62 25.68
CA ILE A 369 -46.38 -50.57 24.84
C ILE A 369 -46.53 -51.82 23.95
N LEU A 370 -45.44 -52.50 23.58
CA LEU A 370 -45.46 -53.72 22.76
C LEU A 370 -45.63 -55.04 23.54
N GLY A 371 -45.91 -54.97 24.85
CA GLY A 371 -46.50 -56.06 25.61
C GLY A 371 -45.62 -57.29 25.90
N ARG A 372 -45.31 -57.50 27.18
CA ARG A 372 -45.39 -58.84 27.78
C ARG A 372 -45.63 -58.72 29.29
N GLN A 373 -46.88 -58.97 29.69
CA GLN A 373 -47.22 -59.31 31.06
C GLN A 373 -46.44 -60.57 31.47
N VAL A 374 -45.61 -60.47 32.50
CA VAL A 374 -45.29 -61.59 33.39
C VAL A 374 -45.32 -61.03 34.80
N ALA A 375 -46.20 -61.58 35.63
CA ALA A 375 -46.36 -61.25 37.04
C ALA A 375 -45.06 -61.53 37.84
N PRO A 376 -44.77 -60.81 38.92
CA PRO A 376 -43.57 -61.06 39.71
C PRO A 376 -43.80 -62.26 40.63
N LYS A 377 -42.94 -63.28 40.54
CA LYS A 377 -42.67 -64.17 41.66
C LYS A 377 -41.39 -63.71 42.34
N SER A 378 -41.51 -63.55 43.65
CA SER A 378 -40.48 -63.32 44.67
C SER A 378 -39.11 -63.93 44.36
N GLY A 379 -38.08 -63.09 44.47
CA GLY A 379 -36.67 -63.49 44.45
C GLY A 379 -35.80 -62.28 44.75
N PHE A 380 -35.62 -61.97 46.03
CA PHE A 380 -34.70 -60.95 46.52
C PHE A 380 -33.27 -61.48 46.33
N THR A 381 -32.50 -60.92 45.39
CA THR A 381 -31.03 -60.98 45.45
C THR A 381 -30.45 -59.63 45.03
N LEU A 382 -29.95 -58.93 46.04
CA LEU A 382 -29.19 -57.71 46.00
C LEU A 382 -27.86 -57.96 45.28
N SER A 383 -27.55 -57.26 44.20
CA SER A 383 -26.17 -57.09 43.73
C SER A 383 -26.04 -55.81 42.93
N SER A 384 -25.58 -54.80 43.66
CA SER A 384 -25.08 -53.52 43.18
C SER A 384 -23.76 -53.71 42.42
N SER A 385 -23.42 -52.68 41.64
CA SER A 385 -22.13 -52.41 40.98
C SER A 385 -21.93 -52.97 39.57
N ALA A 386 -22.02 -52.06 38.58
CA ALA A 386 -21.17 -52.06 37.39
C ALA A 386 -21.35 -50.74 36.64
N LEU A 387 -20.74 -49.66 37.13
CA LEU A 387 -20.35 -48.52 36.29
C LEU A 387 -19.05 -47.97 36.83
N LEU A 388 -17.95 -48.22 36.12
CA LEU A 388 -16.90 -47.28 35.76
C LEU A 388 -15.78 -48.05 35.04
N SER A 389 -15.76 -47.94 33.71
CA SER A 389 -14.60 -48.30 32.89
C SER A 389 -14.46 -47.20 31.83
N SER A 390 -13.62 -46.23 32.14
CA SER A 390 -13.16 -45.20 31.22
C SER A 390 -11.89 -45.71 30.54
N ASP A 391 -12.00 -46.02 29.25
CA ASP A 391 -10.84 -46.19 28.38
C ASP A 391 -10.39 -44.82 27.88
N SER A 392 -9.14 -44.45 28.17
CA SER A 392 -8.40 -43.44 27.44
C SER A 392 -6.99 -43.95 27.17
N ALA A 393 -6.68 -44.15 25.90
CA ALA A 393 -5.34 -44.42 25.41
C ALA A 393 -4.59 -43.11 25.17
N PHE A 394 -3.41 -42.95 25.79
CA PHE A 394 -2.29 -42.22 25.20
C PHE A 394 -0.98 -42.73 25.79
N SER A 395 -0.06 -43.10 24.91
CA SER A 395 1.26 -43.67 25.23
C SER A 395 2.33 -42.60 25.14
N THR A 396 3.34 -42.63 26.01
CA THR A 396 4.79 -42.54 25.66
C THR A 396 5.68 -42.80 26.90
N PRO A 397 6.94 -43.25 26.72
CA PRO A 397 7.63 -44.09 27.70
C PRO A 397 8.80 -43.41 28.44
N GLY A 398 9.12 -43.96 29.62
CA GLY A 398 10.48 -44.00 30.18
C GLY A 398 10.82 -42.97 31.25
N HIS A 399 11.04 -43.42 32.48
CA HIS A 399 12.36 -43.35 33.14
C HIS A 399 12.33 -44.12 34.48
N LYS A 400 13.44 -44.80 34.75
CA LYS A 400 13.71 -45.69 35.89
C LYS A 400 14.02 -44.90 37.17
N ASN A 401 13.61 -45.41 38.34
CA ASN A 401 14.46 -45.77 39.50
C ASN A 401 13.62 -45.83 40.80
N VAL A 402 13.50 -47.02 41.42
CA VAL A 402 14.20 -47.47 42.66
C VAL A 402 13.53 -47.00 43.97
N ALA A 403 12.89 -47.94 44.68
CA ALA A 403 13.14 -48.31 46.09
C ALA A 403 11.87 -48.89 46.78
N SER A 404 11.96 -50.14 47.22
CA SER A 404 11.25 -50.71 48.38
C SER A 404 12.14 -50.48 49.65
N PRO A 405 11.83 -50.90 50.90
CA PRO A 405 10.73 -51.77 51.35
C PRO A 405 10.09 -51.46 52.75
N MET A 406 9.12 -52.32 53.09
CA MET A 406 8.58 -52.77 54.39
C MET A 406 9.17 -52.29 55.74
N GLY A 407 8.27 -52.17 56.73
CA GLY A 407 8.55 -52.48 58.13
C GLY A 407 7.54 -51.93 59.15
N HIS A 408 6.74 -52.82 59.77
CA HIS A 408 6.47 -53.02 61.21
C HIS A 408 6.63 -51.82 62.18
N SER A 409 5.87 -51.59 63.26
CA SER A 409 4.99 -52.37 64.16
C SER A 409 4.61 -51.42 65.33
N HIS A 410 3.58 -51.74 66.13
CA HIS A 410 3.38 -51.50 67.59
C HIS A 410 1.91 -51.17 67.92
N THR A 411 1.10 -52.07 68.51
CA THR A 411 0.97 -52.61 69.89
C THR A 411 -0.28 -52.11 70.62
N ASN A 412 -1.22 -53.04 70.78
CA ASN A 412 -2.05 -53.38 71.95
C ASN A 412 -1.93 -52.59 73.28
N ARG A 413 -3.10 -52.27 73.85
CA ARG A 413 -3.60 -52.50 75.25
C ARG A 413 -4.89 -51.67 75.45
N LYS A 414 -5.98 -52.06 76.13
CA LYS A 414 -6.37 -52.96 77.25
C LYS A 414 -7.88 -53.22 77.08
N LEU A 415 -8.43 -54.44 77.17
CA LEU A 415 -8.80 -55.25 78.35
C LEU A 415 -9.89 -54.64 79.26
N ASP A 416 -11.12 -55.18 79.19
CA ASP A 416 -11.84 -55.92 80.27
C ASP A 416 -13.21 -56.39 79.72
N SER A 417 -13.51 -57.71 79.66
CA SER A 417 -14.25 -58.53 80.67
C SER A 417 -15.65 -57.96 80.98
N ARG A 418 -16.79 -58.66 80.93
CA ARG A 418 -17.09 -60.10 81.07
C ARG A 418 -18.61 -60.28 80.82
N SER A 419 -19.01 -61.40 80.22
CA SER A 419 -20.41 -61.84 80.09
C SER A 419 -20.87 -62.57 81.37
N SER A 420 -22.11 -62.36 81.83
CA SER A 420 -23.06 -63.44 82.17
C SER A 420 -24.41 -62.96 82.73
N ASP A 421 -25.47 -63.67 82.34
CA ASP A 421 -26.63 -64.12 83.13
C ASP A 421 -28.06 -63.66 82.81
N TYR A 422 -28.96 -64.62 83.05
CA TYR A 422 -30.30 -64.86 82.52
C TYR A 422 -31.46 -64.22 83.33
N LEU A 423 -32.57 -63.93 82.62
CA LEU A 423 -34.01 -63.97 82.96
C LEU A 423 -34.54 -63.51 84.35
N TYR A 424 -35.43 -62.49 84.39
CA TYR A 424 -36.91 -62.59 84.52
C TYR A 424 -37.58 -61.25 84.94
N SER A 425 -38.71 -60.92 84.30
CA SER A 425 -39.86 -60.09 84.75
C SER A 425 -39.76 -58.59 85.05
N GLY A 426 -40.63 -57.81 84.37
CA GLY A 426 -41.35 -56.68 84.99
C GLY A 426 -41.61 -55.44 84.12
N PHE A 427 -42.76 -55.40 83.43
CA PHE A 427 -43.68 -54.25 83.21
C PHE A 427 -43.11 -52.82 83.42
N THR A 428 -43.09 -51.85 82.49
CA THR A 428 -44.20 -51.28 81.70
C THR A 428 -43.68 -50.25 80.68
N SER A 429 -44.43 -50.04 79.59
CA SER A 429 -44.36 -48.89 78.67
C SER A 429 -43.26 -48.87 77.59
N THR A 430 -43.46 -49.64 76.52
CA THR A 430 -42.77 -49.50 75.24
C THR A 430 -43.76 -49.28 74.09
N GLN A 431 -44.68 -48.31 74.23
CA GLN A 431 -45.57 -47.91 73.14
C GLN A 431 -45.42 -46.46 72.66
N ASP A 432 -44.63 -45.60 73.31
CA ASP A 432 -44.51 -44.19 72.88
C ASP A 432 -43.18 -43.77 72.23
N LEU A 433 -42.19 -44.67 72.09
CA LEU A 433 -40.90 -44.32 71.45
C LEU A 433 -40.70 -44.90 70.04
N GLN A 434 -41.49 -45.90 69.63
CA GLN A 434 -41.30 -46.54 68.32
C GLN A 434 -42.14 -45.91 67.20
N GLN A 435 -43.17 -45.15 67.56
CA GLN A 435 -44.02 -44.46 66.58
C GLN A 435 -43.51 -43.07 66.20
N ARG A 436 -42.67 -42.45 67.07
CA ARG A 436 -42.06 -41.13 66.83
C ARG A 436 -40.77 -41.18 66.01
N SER A 437 -40.01 -42.30 66.04
CA SER A 437 -38.82 -42.45 65.19
C SER A 437 -39.15 -42.88 63.75
N SER A 438 -40.19 -43.70 63.53
CA SER A 438 -40.55 -44.13 62.17
C SER A 438 -41.15 -43.01 61.30
N SER A 439 -41.80 -42.01 61.92
CA SER A 439 -42.22 -40.79 61.23
C SER A 439 -41.04 -39.89 60.91
N ASP A 440 -40.08 -39.75 61.84
CA ASP A 440 -38.89 -38.90 61.66
C ASP A 440 -37.95 -39.46 60.57
N TRP A 441 -37.72 -40.79 60.53
CA TRP A 441 -36.99 -41.42 59.42
C TRP A 441 -37.71 -41.28 58.08
N ALA A 442 -39.04 -41.29 58.06
CA ALA A 442 -39.82 -41.09 56.85
C ALA A 442 -39.81 -39.62 56.39
N THR A 443 -39.72 -38.66 57.31
CA THR A 443 -39.56 -37.24 56.98
C THR A 443 -38.14 -36.92 56.53
N ASP A 444 -37.11 -37.47 57.18
CA ASP A 444 -35.69 -37.26 56.81
C ASP A 444 -35.37 -37.87 55.44
N VAL A 445 -35.89 -39.07 55.15
CA VAL A 445 -35.77 -39.69 53.83
C VAL A 445 -36.56 -38.91 52.78
N ARG A 446 -37.73 -38.36 53.13
CA ARG A 446 -38.51 -37.50 52.23
C ARG A 446 -37.79 -36.20 51.93
N GLU A 447 -37.18 -35.57 52.92
CA GLU A 447 -36.35 -34.36 52.75
C GLU A 447 -35.11 -34.64 51.91
N ALA A 448 -34.43 -35.78 52.11
CA ALA A 448 -33.30 -36.19 51.27
C ALA A 448 -33.72 -36.46 49.82
N VAL A 449 -34.88 -37.09 49.60
CA VAL A 449 -35.44 -37.33 48.25
C VAL A 449 -35.84 -36.01 47.59
N ASP A 450 -36.44 -35.08 48.34
CA ASP A 450 -36.78 -33.74 47.84
C ASP A 450 -35.52 -32.92 47.55
N GLY A 451 -34.45 -33.06 48.33
CA GLY A 451 -33.14 -32.47 48.07
C GLY A 451 -32.50 -33.01 46.79
N VAL A 452 -32.50 -34.33 46.57
CA VAL A 452 -32.01 -34.95 45.33
C VAL A 452 -32.87 -34.55 44.13
N ARG A 453 -34.20 -34.45 44.31
CA ARG A 453 -35.12 -33.97 43.27
C ARG A 453 -34.85 -32.52 42.92
N PHE A 454 -34.64 -31.65 43.91
CA PHE A 454 -34.27 -30.26 43.69
C PHE A 454 -32.94 -30.14 42.95
N VAL A 455 -31.91 -30.90 43.35
CA VAL A 455 -30.62 -30.94 42.66
C VAL A 455 -30.78 -31.43 41.22
N ALA A 456 -31.59 -32.47 40.98
CA ALA A 456 -31.86 -32.96 39.65
C ALA A 456 -32.62 -31.94 38.79
N GLU A 457 -33.64 -31.27 39.34
CA GLU A 457 -34.39 -30.22 38.64
C GLU A 457 -33.53 -28.98 38.37
N HIS A 458 -32.66 -28.59 39.29
CA HIS A 458 -31.71 -27.49 39.12
C HIS A 458 -30.65 -27.81 38.05
N LEU A 459 -30.01 -28.99 38.12
CA LEU A 459 -29.08 -29.45 37.09
C LEU A 459 -29.76 -29.58 35.73
N MET A 460 -31.04 -29.95 35.70
CA MET A 460 -31.83 -30.00 34.47
C MET A 460 -32.14 -28.61 33.92
N GLY A 461 -32.43 -27.63 34.78
CA GLY A 461 -32.62 -26.23 34.40
C GLY A 461 -31.34 -25.61 33.84
N ASP A 462 -30.21 -25.83 34.53
CA ASP A 462 -28.89 -25.36 34.10
C ASP A 462 -28.48 -25.97 32.74
N ASP A 463 -28.74 -27.26 32.50
CA ASP A 463 -28.50 -27.92 31.20
C ASP A 463 -29.38 -27.34 30.08
N ASP A 464 -30.62 -26.95 30.38
CA ASP A 464 -31.48 -26.27 29.42
C ASP A 464 -30.96 -24.88 29.08
N ASP A 465 -30.57 -24.10 30.07
CA ASP A 465 -30.00 -22.76 29.87
C ASP A 465 -28.68 -22.83 29.09
N GLN A 466 -27.81 -23.78 29.43
CA GLN A 466 -26.56 -24.07 28.70
C GLN A 466 -26.84 -24.39 27.22
N SER A 467 -27.87 -25.21 26.95
CA SER A 467 -28.23 -25.58 25.57
C SER A 467 -28.72 -24.38 24.73
N VAL A 468 -29.41 -23.43 25.35
CA VAL A 468 -29.87 -22.20 24.70
C VAL A 468 -28.70 -21.25 24.45
N ILE A 469 -27.74 -21.17 25.36
CA ILE A 469 -26.50 -20.40 25.17
C ILE A 469 -25.69 -20.99 24.01
N GLU A 470 -25.54 -22.32 23.94
CA GLU A 470 -24.88 -22.98 22.80
C GLU A 470 -25.59 -22.70 21.47
N ASP A 471 -26.92 -22.67 21.45
CA ASP A 471 -27.70 -22.29 20.27
C ASP A 471 -27.40 -20.84 19.84
N TRP A 472 -27.34 -19.86 20.77
CA TRP A 472 -26.98 -18.48 20.46
C TRP A 472 -25.55 -18.34 19.93
N LYS A 473 -24.59 -19.04 20.53
CA LYS A 473 -23.21 -19.09 20.05
C LYS A 473 -23.14 -19.68 18.64
N TYR A 474 -23.90 -20.74 18.38
CA TYR A 474 -23.99 -21.34 17.05
C TYR A 474 -24.59 -20.37 16.02
N VAL A 475 -25.67 -19.66 16.38
CA VAL A 475 -26.24 -18.59 15.53
C VAL A 475 -25.19 -17.52 15.23
N ALA A 476 -24.44 -17.05 16.23
CA ALA A 476 -23.37 -16.08 16.04
C ALA A 476 -22.29 -16.59 15.06
N MET A 477 -21.85 -17.84 15.20
CA MET A 477 -20.90 -18.47 14.27
C MET A 477 -21.44 -18.57 12.84
N VAL A 478 -22.72 -18.92 12.66
CA VAL A 478 -23.35 -19.01 11.34
C VAL A 478 -23.45 -17.62 10.68
N VAL A 479 -23.82 -16.60 11.45
CA VAL A 479 -23.87 -15.20 11.00
C VAL A 479 -22.48 -14.74 10.57
N ASP A 480 -21.45 -15.00 11.37
CA ASP A 480 -20.06 -14.64 11.07
C ASP A 480 -19.59 -15.23 9.73
N ARG A 481 -19.96 -16.49 9.48
CA ARG A 481 -19.57 -17.23 8.28
C ARG A 481 -20.34 -16.82 7.05
N MET A 482 -21.59 -16.44 7.21
CA MET A 482 -22.37 -15.79 6.14
C MET A 482 -21.67 -14.48 5.71
N PHE A 483 -21.32 -13.63 6.67
CA PHE A 483 -20.62 -12.38 6.37
C PHE A 483 -19.21 -12.61 5.83
N LEU A 484 -18.50 -13.65 6.25
CA LEU A 484 -17.23 -14.06 5.64
C LEU A 484 -17.37 -14.28 4.13
N TRP A 485 -18.34 -15.09 3.69
CA TRP A 485 -18.52 -15.35 2.26
C TRP A 485 -18.91 -14.11 1.47
N ILE A 486 -19.81 -13.29 2.01
CA ILE A 486 -20.19 -12.01 1.40
C ILE A 486 -18.95 -11.11 1.28
N PHE A 487 -18.17 -10.99 2.36
CA PHE A 487 -16.99 -10.13 2.40
C PHE A 487 -15.90 -10.63 1.45
N VAL A 488 -15.62 -11.93 1.39
CA VAL A 488 -14.67 -12.53 0.45
C VAL A 488 -15.08 -12.25 -0.99
N ILE A 489 -16.35 -12.45 -1.35
CA ILE A 489 -16.84 -12.18 -2.71
C ILE A 489 -16.67 -10.69 -3.05
N VAL A 490 -17.08 -9.79 -2.17
CA VAL A 490 -16.97 -8.34 -2.39
C VAL A 490 -15.51 -7.90 -2.48
N CYS A 491 -14.62 -8.44 -1.65
CA CYS A 491 -13.18 -8.17 -1.70
C CYS A 491 -12.54 -8.70 -2.98
N VAL A 492 -12.86 -9.93 -3.40
CA VAL A 492 -12.31 -10.53 -4.62
C VAL A 492 -12.81 -9.78 -5.86
N VAL A 493 -14.11 -9.52 -5.96
CA VAL A 493 -14.70 -8.76 -7.08
C VAL A 493 -14.19 -7.32 -7.10
N GLY A 494 -14.09 -6.66 -5.95
CA GLY A 494 -13.55 -5.30 -5.85
C GLY A 494 -12.07 -5.22 -6.23
N THR A 495 -11.25 -6.17 -5.76
CA THR A 495 -9.82 -6.23 -6.10
C THR A 495 -9.63 -6.55 -7.59
N LEU A 496 -10.33 -7.56 -8.12
CA LEU A 496 -10.28 -7.90 -9.53
C LEU A 496 -10.76 -6.75 -10.40
N GLY A 497 -11.92 -6.16 -10.10
CA GLY A 497 -12.49 -5.05 -10.88
C GLY A 497 -11.58 -3.83 -10.95
N LEU A 498 -10.87 -3.49 -9.87
CA LEU A 498 -9.96 -2.35 -9.83
C LEU A 498 -8.61 -2.63 -10.49
N PHE A 499 -8.03 -3.83 -10.32
CA PHE A 499 -6.70 -4.15 -10.87
C PHE A 499 -6.72 -4.74 -12.29
N LEU A 500 -7.83 -5.29 -12.77
CA LEU A 500 -7.94 -5.75 -14.17
C LEU A 500 -7.95 -4.59 -15.17
N GLN A 501 -8.54 -3.45 -14.82
CA GLN A 501 -8.60 -2.27 -15.69
C GLN A 501 -7.21 -1.81 -16.19
N PRO A 502 -6.20 -1.59 -15.33
CA PRO A 502 -4.85 -1.21 -15.78
C PRO A 502 -4.08 -2.34 -16.49
N LEU A 503 -4.31 -3.62 -16.13
CA LEU A 503 -3.65 -4.76 -16.79
C LEU A 503 -4.01 -4.85 -18.28
N PHE A 504 -5.29 -4.67 -18.64
CA PHE A 504 -5.71 -4.64 -20.04
C PHE A 504 -5.23 -3.38 -20.77
N GLN A 505 -5.16 -2.24 -20.09
CA GLN A 505 -4.65 -0.99 -20.68
C GLN A 505 -3.17 -1.12 -21.10
N SER A 506 -2.36 -1.86 -20.35
CA SER A 506 -0.94 -2.07 -20.65
C SER A 506 -0.68 -2.86 -21.94
N GLN A 507 -1.65 -3.64 -22.44
CA GLN A 507 -1.56 -4.34 -23.72
C GLN A 507 -2.01 -3.51 -24.92
N ILE A 508 -2.70 -2.39 -24.68
CA ILE A 508 -3.20 -1.49 -25.72
C ILE A 508 -2.40 -0.18 -25.63
N VAL A 509 -1.12 -0.23 -25.99
CA VAL A 509 -0.42 0.99 -26.43
C VAL A 509 -0.95 1.27 -27.83
N PRO A 510 -1.69 2.35 -28.09
CA PRO A 510 -1.96 2.74 -29.46
C PRO A 510 -0.64 3.22 -30.04
N ASN A 511 -0.20 2.58 -31.13
CA ASN A 511 0.70 3.19 -32.09
C ASN A 511 0.22 4.62 -32.37
N GLN A 512 1.14 5.58 -32.24
CA GLN A 512 1.16 6.90 -32.86
C GLN A 512 -0.18 7.33 -33.51
N GLN A 513 -0.94 8.21 -32.86
CA GLN A 513 -1.84 9.10 -33.60
C GLN A 513 -0.99 10.23 -34.16
N PRO A 514 -0.82 10.35 -35.49
CA PRO A 514 -0.32 11.59 -36.07
C PRO A 514 -1.37 12.68 -35.86
N VAL A 515 -0.89 13.87 -35.52
CA VAL A 515 -1.65 15.12 -35.44
C VAL A 515 -2.52 15.27 -36.71
N PRO A 516 -3.81 15.66 -36.60
CA PRO A 516 -4.62 15.92 -37.78
C PRO A 516 -3.99 17.07 -38.58
N GLU A 517 -3.51 16.77 -39.78
CA GLU A 517 -3.11 17.76 -40.77
C GLU A 517 -4.28 18.71 -41.02
N THR A 518 -4.10 19.98 -40.64
CA THR A 518 -4.96 21.05 -41.13
C THR A 518 -4.67 21.25 -42.62
N PRO A 519 -5.70 21.33 -43.48
CA PRO A 519 -5.49 21.48 -44.92
C PRO A 519 -4.87 22.85 -45.19
N ARG A 520 -3.72 22.86 -45.89
CA ARG A 520 -3.19 24.08 -46.52
C ARG A 520 -4.20 24.52 -47.58
N ILE A 521 -4.75 25.71 -47.41
CA ILE A 521 -5.33 26.53 -48.48
C ILE A 521 -4.31 27.62 -48.80
#